data_AF-A0A2V5TUT1-F1
#
_entry.id   AF-A0A2V5TUT1-F1
#
_cell.length_a   1.000
_cell.length_b   1.000
_cell.length_c   1.000
_cell.angle_alpha   90.00
_cell.angle_beta   90.00
_cell.angle_gamma   90.00
#
_symmetry.space_group_name_H-M   'P 1'
#
loop_
_entity.id
_entity.type
_entity.pdbx_description
1 polymer ?
#
loop_
_entity_poly.entity_id
_entity_poly.type
_entity_poly.pdbx_seq_one_letter_code
_entity_poly.pdbx_strand_id
1 'polypeptide(L)'
;MKVRPCRLNSSGFTLIELVISAALMALILVSAYLCMSACVSSQKLIEPRIEAFQSARVAMAIMAADLRAACPLSKEFQFVGMRRTLGEVEADNLDFATHNYTPRRPREGDFCEVSFFLQPDRESGKFSLWRRRNPTIAPDPLSGGSREEIARGLRGLRFEYYDGYEWYDTWGEAEGNGKKQSSLRDQPNLSGMPEAVRITLWFESDSRSKTATAPENEAPEPPLRFETVARLNLAAASSGSSGNGSSDNSGQATPGTTIMGRN
;
A
#
# COMPACT_ATOMS: atom_id res chain seq x y z
N MET A 1 53.88 -74.74 22.34
CA MET A 1 53.10 -73.58 21.85
C MET A 1 54.05 -72.61 21.17
N LYS A 2 53.92 -72.37 19.85
CA LYS A 2 54.74 -71.39 19.12
C LYS A 2 53.98 -70.06 19.10
N VAL A 3 54.45 -69.07 19.86
CA VAL A 3 53.92 -67.71 19.83
C VAL A 3 54.50 -67.00 18.60
N ARG A 4 53.64 -66.59 17.66
CA ARG A 4 54.06 -65.77 16.53
C ARG A 4 54.07 -64.30 16.97
N PRO A 5 55.15 -63.54 16.73
CA PRO A 5 55.13 -62.11 17.01
C PRO A 5 54.25 -61.39 15.98
N CYS A 6 53.25 -60.64 16.45
CA CYS A 6 52.57 -59.63 15.65
C CYS A 6 53.56 -58.52 15.36
N ARG A 7 54.01 -58.41 14.11
CA ARG A 7 54.70 -57.19 13.64
C ARG A 7 53.64 -56.09 13.58
N LEU A 8 53.64 -55.21 14.56
CA LEU A 8 52.97 -53.92 14.45
C LEU A 8 53.75 -53.11 13.41
N ASN A 9 53.19 -53.02 12.21
CA ASN A 9 53.72 -52.18 11.15
C ASN A 9 53.44 -50.72 11.54
N SER A 10 54.33 -50.11 12.32
CA SER A 10 54.29 -48.68 12.62
C SER A 10 54.84 -47.90 11.44
N SER A 11 54.05 -47.82 10.37
CA SER A 11 54.27 -46.87 9.28
C SER A 11 53.81 -45.49 9.76
N GLY A 12 54.77 -44.63 10.10
CA GLY A 12 54.53 -43.21 10.33
C GLY A 12 54.27 -42.48 9.01
N PHE A 13 53.53 -41.37 9.07
CA PHE A 13 53.31 -40.51 7.92
C PHE A 13 54.63 -39.96 7.38
N THR A 14 54.79 -40.00 6.07
CA THR A 14 55.95 -39.39 5.43
C THR A 14 55.79 -37.87 5.42
N LEU A 15 56.90 -37.13 5.47
CA LEU A 15 56.88 -35.67 5.41
C LEU A 15 56.17 -35.16 4.14
N ILE A 16 56.31 -35.89 3.03
CA ILE A 16 55.64 -35.57 1.76
C ILE A 16 54.11 -35.73 1.87
N GLU A 17 53.62 -36.73 2.58
CA GLU A 17 52.18 -36.98 2.75
C GLU A 17 51.50 -35.90 3.60
N LEU A 18 52.21 -35.40 4.62
CA LEU A 18 51.73 -34.28 5.44
C LEU A 18 51.66 -32.97 4.63
N VAL A 19 52.66 -32.71 3.77
CA VAL A 19 52.67 -31.53 2.89
C VAL A 19 51.56 -31.59 1.85
N ILE A 20 51.34 -32.75 1.22
CA ILE A 20 50.25 -32.92 0.24
C ILE A 20 48.89 -32.76 0.92
N SER A 21 48.70 -33.38 2.10
CA SER A 21 47.45 -33.26 2.86
C SER A 21 47.17 -31.81 3.25
N ALA A 22 48.18 -31.07 3.70
CA ALA A 22 48.06 -29.65 4.02
C ALA A 22 47.75 -28.80 2.78
N ALA A 23 48.38 -29.08 1.63
CA ALA A 23 48.11 -28.38 0.38
C ALA A 23 46.67 -28.61 -0.13
N LEU A 24 46.18 -29.85 -0.06
CA LEU A 24 44.80 -30.18 -0.42
C LEU A 24 43.80 -29.51 0.52
N MET A 25 44.06 -29.53 1.83
CA MET A 25 43.20 -28.86 2.82
C MET A 25 43.15 -27.35 2.57
N ALA A 26 44.30 -26.72 2.31
CA ALA A 26 44.36 -25.29 1.96
C ALA A 26 43.54 -24.97 0.71
N LEU A 27 43.64 -25.79 -0.34
CA LEU A 27 42.87 -25.60 -1.57
C LEU A 27 41.35 -25.71 -1.33
N ILE A 28 40.93 -26.71 -0.55
CA ILE A 28 39.52 -26.89 -0.17
C ILE A 28 39.03 -25.66 0.61
N LEU A 29 39.78 -25.21 1.62
CA LEU A 29 39.41 -24.03 2.42
C LEU A 29 39.30 -22.76 1.58
N VAL A 30 40.22 -22.53 0.64
CA VAL A 30 40.16 -21.38 -0.27
C VAL A 30 38.91 -21.45 -1.15
N SER A 31 38.60 -22.61 -1.74
CA SER A 31 37.40 -22.78 -2.56
C SER A 31 36.11 -22.53 -1.78
N ALA A 32 36.02 -23.03 -0.54
CA ALA A 32 34.89 -22.82 0.34
C ALA A 32 34.74 -21.34 0.73
N TYR A 33 35.85 -20.67 1.03
CA TYR A 33 35.87 -19.23 1.34
C TYR A 33 35.39 -18.37 0.16
N LEU A 34 35.82 -18.69 -1.06
CA LEU A 34 35.36 -17.99 -2.26
C LEU A 34 33.86 -18.17 -2.48
N CYS A 35 33.35 -19.39 -2.33
CA CYS A 35 31.92 -19.68 -2.44
C CYS A 35 31.10 -18.91 -1.40
N MET A 36 31.53 -18.92 -0.13
CA MET A 36 30.87 -18.18 0.95
C MET A 36 30.89 -16.67 0.70
N SER A 37 32.02 -16.12 0.24
CA SER A 37 32.15 -14.70 -0.08
C SER A 37 31.22 -14.29 -1.23
N ALA A 38 31.12 -15.13 -2.27
CA ALA A 38 30.21 -14.91 -3.38
C ALA A 38 28.74 -14.94 -2.93
N CYS A 39 28.37 -15.87 -2.03
CA CYS A 39 27.03 -15.95 -1.45
C CYS A 39 26.67 -14.68 -0.67
N VAL A 40 27.54 -14.23 0.24
CA VAL A 40 27.31 -13.01 1.04
C VAL A 40 27.20 -11.76 0.16
N SER A 41 28.05 -11.66 -0.87
CA SER A 41 27.97 -10.56 -1.83
C SER A 41 26.63 -10.57 -2.59
N SER A 42 26.20 -11.74 -3.05
CA SER A 42 24.93 -11.91 -3.75
C SER A 42 23.73 -11.53 -2.87
N GLN A 43 23.74 -11.89 -1.58
CA GLN A 43 22.70 -11.49 -0.65
C GLN A 43 22.59 -9.96 -0.52
N LYS A 44 23.73 -9.26 -0.37
CA LYS A 44 23.76 -7.79 -0.26
C LYS A 44 23.20 -7.08 -1.50
N LEU A 45 23.34 -7.68 -2.68
CA LEU A 45 22.79 -7.12 -3.92
C LEU A 45 21.27 -7.29 -4.03
N ILE A 46 20.73 -8.34 -3.42
CA ILE A 46 19.31 -8.69 -3.52
C ILE A 46 18.49 -8.02 -2.40
N GLU A 47 19.11 -7.75 -1.24
CA GLU A 47 18.44 -7.18 -0.05
C GLU A 47 17.57 -5.94 -0.36
N PRO A 48 18.06 -4.89 -1.07
CA PRO A 48 17.25 -3.69 -1.32
C PRO A 48 16.03 -3.96 -2.20
N ARG A 49 16.15 -4.92 -3.13
CA ARG A 49 15.03 -5.35 -3.97
C ARG A 49 13.99 -6.05 -3.12
N ILE A 50 14.41 -7.00 -2.27
CA ILE A 50 13.49 -7.69 -1.35
C ILE A 50 12.78 -6.67 -0.46
N GLU A 51 13.50 -5.69 0.10
CA GLU A 51 12.92 -4.63 0.93
C GLU A 51 11.87 -3.82 0.15
N ALA A 52 12.18 -3.37 -1.07
CA ALA A 52 11.23 -2.65 -1.92
C ALA A 52 9.97 -3.49 -2.23
N PHE A 53 10.13 -4.77 -2.58
CA PHE A 53 9.00 -5.68 -2.83
C PHE A 53 8.13 -5.87 -1.58
N GLN A 54 8.73 -6.07 -0.41
CA GLN A 54 7.99 -6.24 0.84
C GLN A 54 7.26 -4.96 1.24
N SER A 55 7.95 -3.82 1.16
CA SER A 55 7.41 -2.49 1.43
C SER A 55 6.22 -2.17 0.51
N ALA A 56 6.37 -2.38 -0.79
CA ALA A 56 5.31 -2.20 -1.77
C ALA A 56 4.10 -3.11 -1.49
N ARG A 57 4.33 -4.38 -1.18
CA ARG A 57 3.27 -5.35 -0.85
C ARG A 57 2.48 -4.94 0.38
N VAL A 58 3.16 -4.52 1.45
CA VAL A 58 2.51 -4.07 2.69
C VAL A 58 1.73 -2.78 2.45
N ALA A 59 2.34 -1.80 1.78
CA ALA A 59 1.70 -0.53 1.46
C ALA A 59 0.43 -0.71 0.61
N MET A 60 0.51 -1.51 -0.45
CA MET A 60 -0.63 -1.85 -1.30
C MET A 60 -1.72 -2.58 -0.54
N ALA A 61 -1.37 -3.52 0.35
CA ALA A 61 -2.36 -4.22 1.17
C ALA A 61 -3.09 -3.27 2.12
N ILE A 62 -2.37 -2.32 2.73
CA ILE A 62 -2.94 -1.30 3.62
C ILE A 62 -3.90 -0.38 2.84
N MET A 63 -3.44 0.19 1.73
CA MET A 63 -4.28 1.07 0.89
C MET A 63 -5.52 0.33 0.37
N ALA A 64 -5.35 -0.90 -0.11
CA ALA A 64 -6.47 -1.71 -0.60
C ALA A 64 -7.47 -2.06 0.50
N ALA A 65 -7.02 -2.30 1.74
CA ALA A 65 -7.91 -2.56 2.86
C ALA A 65 -8.78 -1.34 3.20
N ASP A 66 -8.19 -0.14 3.25
CA ASP A 66 -8.93 1.10 3.49
C ASP A 66 -9.93 1.38 2.37
N LEU A 67 -9.49 1.21 1.11
CA LEU A 67 -10.32 1.42 -0.08
C LEU A 67 -11.50 0.44 -0.18
N ARG A 68 -11.32 -0.83 0.17
CA ARG A 68 -12.43 -1.80 0.14
C ARG A 68 -13.59 -1.41 1.04
N ALA A 69 -13.30 -0.73 2.15
CA ALA A 69 -14.30 -0.23 3.10
C ALA A 69 -14.53 1.28 2.96
N ALA A 70 -14.17 1.87 1.82
CA ALA A 70 -14.36 3.28 1.56
C ALA A 70 -15.84 3.65 1.54
N CYS A 71 -16.16 4.77 2.18
CA CYS A 71 -17.48 5.38 2.22
C CYS A 71 -17.37 6.90 1.92
N PRO A 72 -18.48 7.56 1.57
CA PRO A 72 -18.47 9.00 1.34
C PRO A 72 -17.99 9.78 2.57
N LEU A 73 -17.04 10.68 2.36
CA LEU A 73 -16.44 11.49 3.43
C LEU A 73 -17.40 12.55 4.00
N SER A 74 -18.07 13.33 3.15
CA SER A 74 -19.16 14.24 3.50
C SER A 74 -20.14 14.38 2.32
N LYS A 75 -21.18 15.20 2.48
CA LYS A 75 -22.10 15.51 1.37
C LYS A 75 -21.43 16.30 0.26
N GLU A 76 -20.48 17.15 0.63
CA GLU A 76 -19.75 18.05 -0.26
C GLU A 76 -18.52 17.37 -0.86
N PHE A 77 -17.87 16.49 -0.10
CA PHE A 77 -16.66 15.76 -0.50
C PHE A 77 -16.89 14.27 -0.30
N GLN A 78 -17.31 13.53 -1.32
CA GLN A 78 -17.54 12.09 -1.15
C GLN A 78 -16.22 11.31 -1.21
N PHE A 79 -15.44 11.57 -2.25
CA PHE A 79 -14.17 10.93 -2.54
C PHE A 79 -13.36 11.89 -3.42
N VAL A 80 -12.12 12.19 -3.04
CA VAL A 80 -11.31 13.22 -3.69
C VAL A 80 -9.96 12.65 -4.06
N GLY A 81 -9.75 12.47 -5.36
CA GLY A 81 -8.51 12.02 -5.97
C GLY A 81 -7.88 13.16 -6.77
N MET A 82 -6.75 13.68 -6.30
CA MET A 82 -6.05 14.80 -6.93
C MET A 82 -4.74 14.35 -7.55
N ARG A 83 -4.58 14.72 -8.82
CA ARG A 83 -3.29 14.65 -9.49
C ARG A 83 -2.36 15.72 -8.91
N ARG A 84 -1.21 15.30 -8.42
CA ARG A 84 -0.22 16.23 -7.85
C ARG A 84 1.18 15.81 -8.27
N THR A 85 2.03 16.80 -8.52
CA THR A 85 3.45 16.61 -8.76
C THR A 85 4.29 17.30 -7.69
N LEU A 86 5.39 16.66 -7.30
CA LEU A 86 6.41 17.24 -6.42
C LEU A 86 7.72 17.32 -7.20
N GLY A 87 7.93 18.45 -7.88
CA GLY A 87 8.98 18.56 -8.91
C GLY A 87 8.57 17.75 -10.14
N GLU A 88 9.40 16.79 -10.54
CA GLU A 88 9.13 15.86 -11.67
C GLU A 88 8.47 14.54 -11.21
N VAL A 89 8.20 14.40 -9.91
CA VAL A 89 7.66 13.15 -9.34
C VAL A 89 6.13 13.18 -9.27
N GLU A 90 5.49 12.14 -9.79
CA GLU A 90 4.08 11.86 -9.56
C GLU A 90 3.84 11.57 -8.08
N ALA A 91 3.02 12.39 -7.44
CA ALA A 91 2.83 12.43 -5.99
C ALA A 91 1.36 12.67 -5.65
N ASP A 92 0.49 11.88 -6.30
CA ASP A 92 -0.95 12.05 -6.19
C ASP A 92 -1.45 11.99 -4.75
N ASN A 93 -2.53 12.72 -4.52
CA ASN A 93 -3.22 12.81 -3.24
C ASN A 93 -4.57 12.11 -3.34
N LEU A 94 -4.94 11.35 -2.32
CA LEU A 94 -6.21 10.66 -2.25
C LEU A 94 -6.84 10.84 -0.87
N ASP A 95 -8.04 11.38 -0.81
CA ASP A 95 -8.81 11.71 0.39
C ASP A 95 -10.21 11.07 0.33
N PHE A 96 -10.57 10.30 1.35
CA PHE A 96 -11.86 9.62 1.46
C PHE A 96 -12.14 9.20 2.91
N ALA A 97 -13.31 8.66 3.21
CA ALA A 97 -13.58 8.04 4.50
C ALA A 97 -13.63 6.52 4.41
N THR A 98 -13.35 5.82 5.50
CA THR A 98 -13.40 4.36 5.58
C THR A 98 -14.01 3.88 6.89
N HIS A 99 -14.66 2.72 6.85
CA HIS A 99 -15.02 1.96 8.05
C HIS A 99 -13.92 0.95 8.47
N ASN A 100 -12.78 0.88 7.75
CA ASN A 100 -11.63 0.07 8.14
C ASN A 100 -10.83 0.73 9.28
N TYR A 101 -11.50 0.98 10.40
CA TYR A 101 -10.89 1.59 11.58
C TYR A 101 -11.45 0.98 12.85
N THR A 102 -10.57 0.79 13.84
CA THR A 102 -10.97 0.29 15.17
C THR A 102 -10.75 1.42 16.18
N PRO A 103 -11.83 1.99 16.75
CA PRO A 103 -11.76 2.98 17.81
C PRO A 103 -10.94 2.48 19.00
N ARG A 104 -10.01 3.30 19.48
CA ARG A 104 -9.16 3.03 20.65
C ARG A 104 -9.37 4.02 21.79
N ARG A 105 -9.97 5.19 21.52
CA ARG A 105 -10.24 6.22 22.52
C ARG A 105 -11.72 6.62 22.57
N PRO A 106 -12.19 7.17 23.70
CA PRO A 106 -13.50 7.79 23.75
C PRO A 106 -13.63 8.87 22.67
N ARG A 107 -14.81 9.00 22.06
CA ARG A 107 -15.15 9.96 20.98
C ARG A 107 -14.56 9.64 19.59
N GLU A 108 -13.91 8.49 19.42
CA GLU A 108 -13.57 7.96 18.10
C GLU A 108 -14.75 7.12 17.57
N GLY A 109 -15.12 7.32 16.31
CA GLY A 109 -16.14 6.53 15.61
C GLY A 109 -15.53 5.42 14.75
N ASP A 110 -16.37 4.53 14.23
CA ASP A 110 -15.98 3.54 13.22
C ASP A 110 -15.69 4.18 11.85
N PHE A 111 -16.29 5.34 11.60
CA PHE A 111 -15.94 6.25 10.51
C PHE A 111 -14.58 6.91 10.76
N CYS A 112 -13.67 6.78 9.79
CA CYS A 112 -12.37 7.45 9.81
C CYS A 112 -12.08 8.11 8.46
N GLU A 113 -11.74 9.39 8.49
CA GLU A 113 -11.21 10.11 7.34
C GLU A 113 -9.78 9.63 7.09
N VAL A 114 -9.44 9.36 5.84
CA VAL A 114 -8.14 8.85 5.41
C VAL A 114 -7.59 9.69 4.28
N SER A 115 -6.30 10.01 4.37
CA SER A 115 -5.57 10.66 3.28
C SER A 115 -4.29 9.90 2.97
N PHE A 116 -4.04 9.60 1.70
CA PHE A 116 -2.75 9.13 1.21
C PHE A 116 -2.04 10.23 0.44
N PHE A 117 -0.75 10.43 0.74
CA PHE A 117 0.09 11.39 0.05
C PHE A 117 1.56 11.06 0.20
N LEU A 118 2.37 11.57 -0.73
CA LEU A 118 3.83 11.52 -0.61
C LEU A 118 4.38 12.74 0.11
N GLN A 119 5.44 12.51 0.88
CA GLN A 119 6.24 13.58 1.46
C GLN A 119 7.72 13.32 1.15
N PRO A 120 8.49 14.35 0.75
CA PRO A 120 9.92 14.20 0.52
C PRO A 120 10.63 13.90 1.85
N ASP A 121 11.49 12.91 1.82
CA ASP A 121 12.39 12.57 2.91
C ASP A 121 13.66 13.44 2.80
N ARG A 122 13.93 14.21 3.86
CA ARG A 122 15.01 15.21 3.88
C ARG A 122 16.40 14.59 3.81
N GLU A 123 16.56 13.32 4.22
CA GLU A 123 17.86 12.67 4.31
C GLU A 123 18.21 11.87 3.04
N SER A 124 17.22 11.23 2.42
CA SER A 124 17.45 10.29 1.31
C SER A 124 17.22 10.88 -0.08
N GLY A 125 16.55 12.05 -0.19
CA GLY A 125 16.09 12.58 -1.48
C GLY A 125 15.01 11.73 -2.14
N LYS A 126 14.44 10.76 -1.41
CA LYS A 126 13.33 9.90 -1.83
C LYS A 126 12.02 10.41 -1.22
N PHE A 127 10.92 9.72 -1.50
CA PHE A 127 9.62 10.01 -0.89
C PHE A 127 9.21 8.91 0.07
N SER A 128 8.48 9.31 1.11
CA SER A 128 7.75 8.40 1.98
C SER A 128 6.26 8.52 1.71
N LEU A 129 5.57 7.38 1.67
CA LEU A 129 4.11 7.31 1.62
C LEU A 129 3.56 7.48 3.03
N TRP A 130 2.69 8.46 3.20
CA TRP A 130 2.02 8.74 4.45
C TRP A 130 0.53 8.44 4.34
N ARG A 131 -0.01 7.83 5.39
CA ARG A 131 -1.44 7.72 5.64
C ARG A 131 -1.80 8.64 6.79
N ARG A 132 -2.68 9.61 6.55
CA ARG A 132 -3.35 10.35 7.61
C ARG A 132 -4.64 9.64 7.99
N ARG A 133 -4.96 9.62 9.28
CA ARG A 133 -6.24 9.16 9.81
C ARG A 133 -6.84 10.16 10.78
N ASN A 134 -8.09 10.54 10.55
CA ASN A 134 -8.88 11.32 11.49
C ASN A 134 -10.19 10.56 11.82
N PRO A 135 -10.29 9.93 12.99
CA PRO A 135 -11.51 9.24 13.44
C PRO A 135 -12.53 10.17 14.10
N THR A 136 -12.33 11.49 14.01
CA THR A 136 -13.21 12.49 14.61
C THR A 136 -13.95 13.26 13.53
N ILE A 137 -15.27 13.40 13.68
CA ILE A 137 -16.09 14.19 12.77
C ILE A 137 -15.75 15.67 13.01
N ALA A 138 -15.02 16.28 12.07
CA ALA A 138 -14.61 17.68 12.11
C ALA A 138 -15.36 18.51 11.04
N PRO A 139 -15.49 19.84 11.22
CA PRO A 139 -16.10 20.70 10.21
C PRO A 139 -15.32 20.74 8.88
N ASP A 140 -13.99 20.60 8.94
CA ASP A 140 -13.13 20.45 7.76
C ASP A 140 -12.58 19.00 7.75
N PRO A 141 -13.12 18.14 6.87
CA PRO A 141 -12.75 16.73 6.80
C PRO A 141 -11.36 16.51 6.19
N LEU A 142 -10.74 17.57 5.66
CA LEU A 142 -9.40 17.53 5.08
C LEU A 142 -8.34 18.08 6.06
N SER A 143 -8.67 18.29 7.33
CA SER A 143 -7.76 18.84 8.35
C SER A 143 -7.53 17.88 9.53
N GLY A 144 -6.55 18.20 10.39
CA GLY A 144 -6.30 17.43 11.62
C GLY A 144 -5.77 16.02 11.39
N GLY A 145 -6.11 15.10 12.31
CA GLY A 145 -5.74 13.67 12.25
C GLY A 145 -4.29 13.35 12.66
N SER A 146 -4.04 12.05 12.84
CA SER A 146 -2.69 11.49 13.06
C SER A 146 -2.09 11.02 11.73
N ARG A 147 -0.79 11.24 11.53
CA ARG A 147 -0.06 10.76 10.36
C ARG A 147 0.78 9.55 10.73
N GLU A 148 0.79 8.57 9.86
CA GLU A 148 1.68 7.42 9.95
C GLU A 148 2.35 7.18 8.59
N GLU A 149 3.59 6.73 8.67
CA GLU A 149 4.36 6.38 7.50
C GLU A 149 4.11 4.92 7.15
N ILE A 150 3.74 4.67 5.90
CA ILE A 150 3.36 3.34 5.41
C ILE A 150 4.52 2.66 4.67
N ALA A 151 5.27 3.43 3.90
CA ALA A 151 6.41 2.95 3.13
C ALA A 151 7.41 4.07 2.87
N ARG A 152 8.69 3.69 2.76
CA ARG A 152 9.82 4.58 2.47
C ARG A 152 10.46 4.20 1.13
N GLY A 153 11.22 5.14 0.56
CA GLY A 153 12.02 4.89 -0.63
C GLY A 153 11.22 4.91 -1.94
N LEU A 154 10.08 5.59 -1.97
CA LEU A 154 9.27 5.75 -3.16
C LEU A 154 9.87 6.82 -4.09
N ARG A 155 9.72 6.58 -5.38
CA ARG A 155 10.00 7.51 -6.48
C ARG A 155 8.76 8.16 -7.06
N GLY A 156 7.58 7.63 -6.74
CA GLY A 156 6.30 8.20 -7.12
C GLY A 156 5.10 7.38 -6.64
N LEU A 157 3.93 8.00 -6.74
CA LEU A 157 2.63 7.45 -6.39
C LEU A 157 1.61 8.01 -7.38
N ARG A 158 0.82 7.11 -7.96
CA ARG A 158 -0.31 7.47 -8.82
C ARG A 158 -1.56 6.69 -8.46
N PHE A 159 -2.68 7.38 -8.57
CA PHE A 159 -4.00 6.79 -8.46
C PHE A 159 -4.79 7.02 -9.75
N GLU A 160 -5.53 6.00 -10.15
CA GLU A 160 -6.51 6.10 -11.23
C GLU A 160 -7.82 5.50 -10.77
N TYR A 161 -8.94 6.02 -11.26
CA TYR A 161 -10.27 5.79 -10.71
C TYR A 161 -11.20 5.28 -11.79
N TYR A 162 -11.89 4.17 -11.53
CA TYR A 162 -12.80 3.52 -12.47
C TYR A 162 -14.24 3.82 -12.10
N ASP A 163 -15.03 4.30 -13.06
CA ASP A 163 -16.46 4.61 -12.86
C ASP A 163 -17.41 3.45 -13.24
N GLY A 164 -16.87 2.36 -13.78
CA GLY A 164 -17.64 1.25 -14.38
C GLY A 164 -17.52 1.19 -15.91
N TYR A 165 -16.96 2.23 -16.55
CA TYR A 165 -16.77 2.32 -17.99
C TYR A 165 -15.34 2.70 -18.35
N GLU A 166 -14.82 3.78 -17.77
CA GLU A 166 -13.51 4.37 -18.10
C GLU A 166 -12.67 4.64 -16.84
N TRP A 167 -11.35 4.79 -17.07
CA TRP A 167 -10.39 5.16 -16.03
C TRP A 167 -10.12 6.66 -16.09
N TYR A 168 -10.21 7.31 -14.94
CA TYR A 168 -9.94 8.73 -14.75
C TYR A 168 -8.70 8.92 -13.88
N ASP A 169 -7.97 9.99 -14.15
CA ASP A 169 -6.78 10.37 -13.40
C ASP A 169 -7.07 11.19 -12.13
N THR A 170 -8.29 11.72 -12.04
CA THR A 170 -8.77 12.54 -10.93
C THR A 170 -10.21 12.17 -10.63
N TRP A 171 -10.61 12.34 -9.37
CA TRP A 171 -11.98 12.07 -8.92
C TRP A 171 -12.44 13.13 -7.93
N GLY A 172 -13.69 13.57 -8.04
CA GLY A 172 -14.27 14.62 -7.21
C GLY A 172 -13.62 16.00 -7.40
N GLU A 173 -14.04 16.95 -6.57
CA GLU A 173 -13.46 18.29 -6.50
C GLU A 173 -12.96 18.59 -5.09
N ALA A 174 -11.74 19.12 -4.98
CA ALA A 174 -11.14 19.49 -3.70
C ALA A 174 -11.61 20.87 -3.17
N GLU A 175 -12.20 21.73 -4.02
CA GLU A 175 -12.71 23.05 -3.61
C GLU A 175 -14.13 23.01 -3.01
N GLY A 176 -14.77 21.83 -2.99
CA GLY A 176 -16.14 21.67 -2.52
C GLY A 176 -17.13 22.29 -3.49
N ASN A 177 -18.39 21.85 -3.44
CA ASN A 177 -19.43 22.24 -4.41
C ASN A 177 -19.92 23.71 -4.24
N GLY A 178 -19.07 24.59 -3.70
CA GLY A 178 -19.32 25.99 -3.44
C GLY A 178 -19.24 26.83 -4.71
N LYS A 179 -20.38 26.95 -5.41
CA LYS A 179 -20.66 28.01 -6.40
C LYS A 179 -19.76 28.02 -7.63
N LYS A 180 -19.88 27.01 -8.50
CA LYS A 180 -19.61 27.21 -9.94
C LYS A 180 -20.80 26.69 -10.74
N GLN A 181 -21.62 27.64 -11.23
CA GLN A 181 -22.45 27.44 -12.41
C GLN A 181 -21.50 27.24 -13.60
N SER A 182 -20.98 26.04 -13.77
CA SER A 182 -20.31 25.63 -15.00
C SER A 182 -21.14 24.51 -15.58
N SER A 183 -21.57 24.71 -16.83
CA SER A 183 -22.37 23.81 -17.65
C SER A 183 -22.35 22.34 -17.20
N LEU A 184 -23.50 21.88 -16.72
CA LEU A 184 -23.88 20.48 -16.56
C LEU A 184 -23.68 19.72 -17.88
N ARG A 185 -22.43 19.37 -18.17
CA ARG A 185 -22.08 18.18 -18.93
C ARG A 185 -21.44 17.25 -17.93
N ASP A 186 -22.32 16.43 -17.35
CA ASP A 186 -22.09 15.14 -16.73
C ASP A 186 -20.66 14.61 -16.91
N GLN A 187 -19.72 15.10 -16.11
CA GLN A 187 -18.44 14.42 -15.94
C GLN A 187 -18.68 13.38 -14.85
N PRO A 188 -18.69 12.07 -15.20
CA PRO A 188 -19.11 11.01 -14.28
C PRO A 188 -18.20 10.91 -13.05
N ASN A 189 -16.98 11.44 -13.12
CA ASN A 189 -15.98 11.42 -12.06
C ASN A 189 -16.06 12.61 -11.07
N LEU A 190 -17.05 13.51 -11.17
CA LEU A 190 -17.16 14.66 -10.25
C LEU A 190 -17.98 14.36 -8.98
N SER A 191 -18.76 13.29 -8.96
CA SER A 191 -19.65 12.93 -7.85
C SER A 191 -19.74 11.42 -7.66
N GLY A 192 -20.08 10.99 -6.45
CA GLY A 192 -20.17 9.58 -6.11
C GLY A 192 -18.83 8.94 -5.77
N MET A 193 -18.85 7.61 -5.65
CA MET A 193 -17.69 6.79 -5.34
C MET A 193 -17.24 6.07 -6.61
N PRO A 194 -15.93 5.93 -6.86
CA PRO A 194 -15.44 5.08 -7.94
C PRO A 194 -15.76 3.60 -7.62
N GLU A 195 -15.91 2.77 -8.65
CA GLU A 195 -16.06 1.32 -8.47
C GLU A 195 -14.73 0.65 -8.10
N ALA A 196 -13.62 1.15 -8.66
CA ALA A 196 -12.28 0.68 -8.35
C ALA A 196 -11.24 1.80 -8.40
N VAL A 197 -10.16 1.62 -7.65
CA VAL A 197 -8.97 2.48 -7.70
C VAL A 197 -7.77 1.62 -8.07
N ARG A 198 -7.04 2.03 -9.10
CA ARG A 198 -5.74 1.48 -9.47
C ARG A 198 -4.68 2.29 -8.75
N ILE A 199 -3.79 1.58 -8.07
CA ILE A 199 -2.72 2.13 -7.26
C ILE A 199 -1.42 1.75 -7.95
N THR A 200 -0.61 2.74 -8.31
CA THR A 200 0.73 2.53 -8.85
C THR A 200 1.76 3.12 -7.91
N LEU A 201 2.70 2.30 -7.46
CA LEU A 201 3.88 2.72 -6.69
C LEU A 201 5.14 2.52 -7.51
N TRP A 202 6.04 3.49 -7.48
CA TRP A 202 7.37 3.37 -8.06
C TRP A 202 8.42 3.35 -6.98
N PHE A 203 9.31 2.35 -7.02
CA PHE A 203 10.50 2.25 -6.19
C PHE A 203 11.75 2.30 -7.06
N GLU A 204 12.89 2.61 -6.46
CA GLU A 204 14.16 2.58 -7.17
C GLU A 204 14.54 1.15 -7.57
N SER A 205 14.98 0.95 -8.81
CA SER A 205 15.67 -0.28 -9.21
C SER A 205 17.12 -0.15 -8.77
N ASP A 206 17.49 -0.75 -7.64
CA ASP A 206 18.89 -0.87 -7.28
C ASP A 206 19.55 -1.89 -8.23
N SER A 207 20.22 -1.38 -9.26
CA SER A 207 21.26 -2.10 -10.01
C SER A 207 22.62 -1.39 -9.99
N ARG A 208 22.71 -0.13 -9.55
CA ARG A 208 23.99 0.52 -9.24
C ARG A 208 24.51 0.11 -7.86
N SER A 209 24.86 -1.17 -7.73
CA SER A 209 26.03 -1.48 -6.91
C SER A 209 27.16 -0.59 -7.41
N LYS A 210 27.80 0.15 -6.51
CA LYS A 210 28.98 1.01 -6.71
C LYS A 210 30.11 0.29 -7.45
N THR A 211 29.95 0.02 -8.73
CA THR A 211 31.03 -0.32 -9.64
C THR A 211 31.32 0.98 -10.35
N ALA A 212 32.33 1.68 -9.85
CA ALA A 212 32.81 2.95 -10.37
C ALA A 212 33.46 2.76 -11.75
N THR A 213 32.71 2.24 -12.73
CA THR A 213 33.11 2.14 -14.14
C THR A 213 31.90 1.70 -14.98
N ALA A 214 30.93 2.59 -15.18
CA ALA A 214 29.95 2.45 -16.25
C ALA A 214 29.85 3.79 -16.98
N PRO A 215 29.90 3.79 -18.34
CA PRO A 215 29.94 5.02 -19.13
C PRO A 215 28.68 5.88 -18.91
N GLU A 216 28.84 7.20 -18.96
CA GLU A 216 27.82 8.24 -18.69
C GLU A 216 26.59 8.24 -19.61
N ASN A 217 26.41 7.24 -20.48
CA ASN A 217 25.46 7.30 -21.60
C ASN A 217 24.40 6.17 -21.63
N GLU A 218 24.21 5.44 -20.53
CA GLU A 218 23.08 4.51 -20.40
C GLU A 218 21.90 5.20 -19.71
N ALA A 219 20.73 5.16 -20.36
CA ALA A 219 19.49 5.66 -19.80
C ALA A 219 19.23 5.02 -18.43
N PRO A 220 18.76 5.78 -17.42
CA PRO A 220 18.49 5.22 -16.10
C PRO A 220 17.53 4.04 -16.21
N GLU A 221 17.88 2.91 -15.58
CA GLU A 221 17.00 1.75 -15.53
C GLU A 221 15.61 2.15 -15.02
N PRO A 222 14.53 1.59 -15.60
CA PRO A 222 13.19 1.96 -15.19
C PRO A 222 12.96 1.61 -13.72
N PRO A 223 12.29 2.47 -12.94
CA PRO A 223 11.95 2.18 -11.56
C PRO A 223 11.10 0.91 -11.45
N LEU A 224 11.23 0.20 -10.33
CA LEU A 224 10.37 -0.94 -10.00
C LEU A 224 8.93 -0.42 -9.85
N ARG A 225 8.07 -0.83 -10.79
CA ARG A 225 6.66 -0.44 -10.83
C ARG A 225 5.81 -1.54 -10.21
N PHE A 226 5.05 -1.18 -9.18
CA PHE A 226 4.10 -2.05 -8.52
C PHE A 226 2.69 -1.53 -8.75
N GLU A 227 1.81 -2.39 -9.24
CA GLU A 227 0.44 -2.01 -9.57
C GLU A 227 -0.55 -2.97 -8.90
N THR A 228 -1.63 -2.43 -8.36
CA THR A 228 -2.77 -3.20 -7.88
C THR A 228 -4.07 -2.45 -8.12
N VAL A 229 -5.19 -3.18 -8.16
CA VAL A 229 -6.54 -2.62 -8.29
C VAL A 229 -7.37 -3.00 -7.08
N ALA A 230 -7.90 -2.00 -6.37
CA ALA A 230 -8.78 -2.17 -5.23
C ALA A 230 -10.21 -1.79 -5.62
N ARG A 231 -11.16 -2.75 -5.54
CA ARG A 231 -12.60 -2.47 -5.70
C ARG A 231 -13.18 -1.92 -4.40
N LEU A 232 -14.09 -0.95 -4.53
CA LEU A 232 -14.82 -0.36 -3.41
C LEU A 232 -16.11 -1.16 -3.18
N ASN A 233 -16.20 -1.90 -2.08
CA ASN A 233 -17.35 -2.79 -1.85
C ASN A 233 -18.65 -2.03 -1.51
N LEU A 234 -18.53 -0.81 -0.99
CA LEU A 234 -19.66 0.00 -0.53
C LEU A 234 -20.16 1.00 -1.58
N ALA A 235 -19.52 1.11 -2.74
CA ALA A 235 -19.91 2.06 -3.79
C ALA A 235 -21.34 1.82 -4.33
N ALA A 236 -21.78 0.55 -4.40
CA ALA A 236 -23.14 0.21 -4.83
C ALA A 236 -24.22 0.46 -3.75
N ALA A 237 -23.84 0.53 -2.47
CA ALA A 237 -24.79 0.73 -1.37
C ALA A 237 -25.12 2.22 -1.17
N SER A 238 -24.18 3.13 -1.43
CA SER A 238 -24.38 4.57 -1.28
C SER A 238 -25.31 5.18 -2.34
N SER A 239 -25.37 4.58 -3.52
CA SER A 239 -26.27 4.99 -4.62
C SER A 239 -27.74 4.57 -4.41
N GLY A 240 -28.02 3.63 -3.49
CA GLY A 240 -29.37 3.13 -3.21
C GLY A 240 -30.09 3.78 -2.02
N SER A 241 -29.43 4.66 -1.27
CA SER A 241 -29.98 5.23 -0.01
C SER A 241 -30.85 6.49 -0.20
N SER A 242 -31.01 7.00 -1.41
CA SER A 242 -31.70 8.27 -1.71
C SER A 242 -33.17 8.10 -2.15
N GLY A 243 -33.89 7.11 -1.61
CA GLY A 243 -35.31 6.96 -1.95
C GLY A 243 -36.08 5.85 -1.25
N ASN A 244 -36.20 5.89 0.09
CA ASN A 244 -37.42 5.36 0.72
C ASN A 244 -37.55 5.88 2.17
N GLY A 245 -38.45 6.85 2.38
CA GLY A 245 -38.69 7.46 3.70
C GLY A 245 -40.08 8.09 3.80
N SER A 246 -41.05 7.23 4.08
CA SER A 246 -42.39 7.43 4.68
C SER A 246 -43.32 8.53 4.14
N SER A 247 -44.41 8.11 3.49
CA SER A 247 -45.68 8.84 3.52
C SER A 247 -46.56 8.20 4.60
N ASP A 248 -46.58 8.82 5.78
CA ASP A 248 -47.55 8.50 6.84
C ASP A 248 -48.93 8.97 6.39
N ASN A 249 -49.78 8.03 5.94
CA ASN A 249 -51.18 8.28 5.68
C ASN A 249 -52.00 7.90 6.93
N SER A 250 -52.33 8.89 7.75
CA SER A 250 -53.23 8.76 8.90
C SER A 250 -54.69 8.70 8.45
N GLY A 251 -55.14 7.52 8.01
CA GLY A 251 -56.54 7.20 7.76
C GLY A 251 -57.14 6.39 8.92
N GLN A 252 -57.55 7.06 10.01
CA GLN A 252 -58.24 6.43 11.12
C GLN A 252 -59.74 6.26 10.77
N ALA A 253 -60.13 5.08 10.32
CA ALA A 253 -61.53 4.67 10.19
C ALA A 253 -61.86 3.65 11.29
N THR A 254 -62.72 4.04 12.23
CA THR A 254 -63.27 3.20 13.29
C THR A 254 -64.44 2.37 12.76
N PRO A 255 -64.52 1.05 13.06
CA PRO A 255 -65.77 0.31 12.98
C PRO A 255 -66.45 0.28 14.35
N GLY A 256 -67.69 0.75 14.40
CA GLY A 256 -68.54 0.68 15.59
C GLY A 256 -68.86 -0.76 15.99
N THR A 257 -68.80 -1.04 17.29
CA THR A 257 -69.37 -2.25 17.88
C THR A 257 -70.37 -1.84 18.95
N THR A 258 -71.63 -2.09 18.64
CA THR A 258 -72.79 -2.04 19.53
C THR A 258 -72.67 -3.13 20.59
N ILE A 259 -72.74 -2.77 21.88
CA ILE A 259 -73.11 -3.71 22.95
C ILE A 259 -74.27 -3.11 23.74
N MET A 260 -75.45 -3.70 23.57
CA MET A 260 -76.57 -3.60 24.49
C MET A 260 -76.22 -4.35 25.78
N GLY A 261 -76.46 -3.72 26.93
CA GLY A 261 -76.48 -4.35 28.25
C GLY A 261 -77.66 -3.82 29.04
N ARG A 262 -78.67 -4.67 29.22
CA ARG A 262 -79.91 -4.44 29.96
C ARG A 262 -79.77 -5.08 31.35
N ASN A 263 -80.37 -4.41 32.33
CA ASN A 263 -80.53 -4.69 33.77
C ASN A 263 -79.45 -4.15 34.71
#